data_AF-A0A936E4X6-F1
#
_entry.id   AF-A0A936E4X6-F1
#
_cell.length_a   1.000
_cell.length_b   1.000
_cell.length_c   1.000
_cell.angle_alpha   90.00
_cell.angle_beta   90.00
_cell.angle_gamma   90.00
#
_symmetry.space_group_name_H-M   'P 1'
#
loop_
_entity.id
_entity.type
_entity.pdbx_description
1 polymer ?
#
loop_
_entity_poly.entity_id
_entity_poly.type
_entity_poly.pdbx_seq_one_letter_code
_entity_poly.pdbx_strand_id
1 'polypeptide(L)'
;MLRVEKQGNTVKALQAAIAAQTCGTAVQLSVSSSAQAITQLDKVGGMQVFVEGEGLVGRLKSATADRLRVFTEMPRAVRVAAIEAHIPLVEEPVVSNGRLELRYYLHEQAISETTHRYGNVVGKK
;
A
#
# COMPACT_ATOMS: atom_id res chain seq x y z
N MET A 1 0.43 0.21 -3.46
CA MET A 1 1.32 -0.73 -4.19
C MET A 1 2.29 -1.36 -3.20
N LEU A 2 2.58 -2.66 -3.33
CA LEU A 2 3.57 -3.38 -2.51
C LEU A 2 4.72 -3.85 -3.41
N ARG A 3 5.98 -3.60 -3.02
CA ARG A 3 7.18 -4.08 -3.73
C ARG A 3 7.87 -5.19 -2.95
N VAL A 4 8.08 -6.33 -3.60
CA VAL A 4 8.80 -7.48 -3.05
C VAL A 4 10.04 -7.76 -3.89
N GLU A 5 11.21 -7.54 -3.30
CA GLU A 5 12.49 -7.90 -3.92
C GLU A 5 12.80 -9.39 -3.79
N LYS A 6 13.73 -9.90 -4.60
CA LYS A 6 14.12 -11.33 -4.64
C LYS A 6 14.58 -11.88 -3.28
N GLN A 7 15.21 -11.06 -2.45
CA GLN A 7 15.62 -11.38 -1.07
C GLN A 7 14.68 -10.79 -0.01
N GLY A 8 13.55 -10.21 -0.43
CA GLY A 8 12.59 -9.58 0.47
C GLY A 8 11.94 -10.59 1.39
N ASN A 9 11.69 -10.18 2.64
CA ASN A 9 11.06 -11.03 3.64
C ASN A 9 9.59 -11.31 3.25
N THR A 10 9.32 -12.52 2.74
CA THR A 10 8.00 -12.92 2.24
C THR A 10 6.93 -12.88 3.33
N VAL A 11 7.29 -13.17 4.59
CA VAL A 11 6.36 -13.08 5.73
C VAL A 11 5.91 -11.64 5.95
N LYS A 12 6.81 -10.67 5.81
CA LYS A 12 6.48 -9.24 5.96
C LYS A 12 5.61 -8.75 4.81
N ALA A 13 5.88 -9.22 3.59
CA ALA A 13 5.01 -8.96 2.45
C ALA A 13 3.60 -9.54 2.64
N LEU A 14 3.48 -10.75 3.19
CA LEU A 14 2.19 -11.36 3.53
C LEU A 14 1.45 -10.58 4.62
N GLN A 15 2.16 -10.12 5.66
CA GLN A 15 1.56 -9.27 6.70
C GLN A 15 0.99 -7.97 6.11
N ALA A 16 1.75 -7.30 5.23
CA ALA A 16 1.30 -6.12 4.52
C ALA A 16 0.11 -6.41 3.58
N ALA A 17 0.10 -7.56 2.90
CA ALA A 17 -1.01 -7.99 2.06
C ALA A 17 -2.29 -8.23 2.86
N ILE A 18 -2.20 -8.92 4.00
CA ILE A 18 -3.32 -9.16 4.91
C ILE A 18 -3.85 -7.83 5.48
N ALA A 19 -2.95 -6.91 5.85
CA ALA A 19 -3.33 -5.58 6.32
C ALA A 19 -4.15 -4.82 5.25
N ALA A 20 -3.68 -4.82 3.99
CA ALA A 20 -4.39 -4.19 2.89
C ALA A 20 -5.75 -4.84 2.62
N GLN A 21 -5.82 -6.19 2.64
CA GLN A 21 -7.07 -6.92 2.49
C GLN A 21 -8.06 -6.61 3.62
N THR A 22 -7.57 -6.49 4.86
CA THR A 22 -8.37 -6.11 6.02
C THR A 22 -9.00 -4.72 5.84
N CYS A 23 -8.29 -3.81 5.18
CA CYS A 23 -8.78 -2.47 4.84
C CYS A 23 -9.62 -2.40 3.55
N GLY A 24 -9.79 -3.52 2.83
CA GLY A 24 -10.47 -3.54 1.53
C GLY A 24 -9.74 -2.78 0.43
N THR A 25 -8.44 -2.54 0.59
CA THR A 25 -7.64 -1.76 -0.35
C THR A 25 -7.21 -2.62 -1.53
N ALA A 26 -7.47 -2.16 -2.77
CA ALA A 26 -6.95 -2.81 -3.95
C ALA A 26 -5.41 -2.69 -4.01
N VAL A 27 -4.71 -3.82 -4.08
CA VAL A 27 -3.24 -3.82 -4.06
C VAL A 27 -2.67 -4.24 -5.41
N GLN A 28 -1.79 -3.41 -5.94
CA GLN A 28 -0.85 -3.80 -6.99
C GLN A 28 0.43 -4.33 -6.34
N LEU A 29 0.76 -5.59 -6.61
CA LEU A 29 1.97 -6.26 -6.18
C LEU A 29 3.04 -6.17 -7.27
N SER A 30 4.20 -5.64 -6.95
CA SER A 30 5.37 -5.55 -7.81
C SER A 30 6.45 -6.50 -7.30
N VAL A 31 6.93 -7.42 -8.13
CA VAL A 31 7.88 -8.47 -7.72
C VAL A 31 9.08 -8.49 -8.66
N SER A 32 10.31 -8.53 -8.14
CA SER A 32 11.51 -8.48 -9.00
C SER A 32 11.86 -9.80 -9.69
N SER A 33 11.61 -10.97 -9.08
CA SER A 33 11.83 -12.29 -9.71
C SER A 33 11.35 -13.49 -8.87
N SER A 34 10.76 -13.32 -7.69
CA SER A 34 10.50 -14.45 -6.78
C SER A 34 9.19 -15.17 -7.12
N ALA A 35 9.28 -16.32 -7.80
CA ALA A 35 8.14 -17.20 -8.08
C ALA A 35 7.43 -17.68 -6.80
N GLN A 36 8.19 -17.97 -5.73
CA GLN A 36 7.62 -18.44 -4.46
C GLN A 36 6.84 -17.36 -3.72
N ALA A 37 7.31 -16.11 -3.72
CA ALA A 37 6.59 -15.00 -3.10
C ALA A 37 5.25 -14.75 -3.79
N ILE A 38 5.22 -14.84 -5.13
CA ILE A 38 4.00 -14.71 -5.92
C ILE A 38 2.99 -15.77 -5.53
N THR A 39 3.37 -17.05 -5.47
CA THR A 39 2.46 -18.15 -5.12
C THR A 39 1.87 -18.01 -3.71
N GLN A 40 2.64 -17.50 -2.75
CA GLN A 40 2.14 -17.30 -1.39
C GLN A 40 1.21 -16.08 -1.29
N LEU A 41 1.53 -15.00 -2.00
CA LEU A 41 0.73 -13.78 -2.01
C LEU A 41 -0.57 -13.95 -2.80
N ASP A 42 -0.56 -14.77 -3.86
CA ASP A 42 -1.75 -15.12 -4.63
C ASP A 42 -2.84 -15.77 -3.76
N LYS A 43 -2.45 -16.52 -2.71
CA LYS A 43 -3.39 -17.11 -1.74
C LYS A 43 -4.16 -16.08 -0.93
N VAL A 44 -3.62 -14.87 -0.77
CA VAL A 44 -4.33 -13.77 -0.08
C VAL A 44 -5.46 -13.24 -0.98
N GLY A 45 -5.29 -13.30 -2.31
CA GLY A 45 -6.31 -12.89 -3.28
C GLY A 45 -6.51 -11.38 -3.37
N GLY A 46 -7.16 -10.93 -4.45
CA GLY A 46 -7.51 -9.50 -4.63
C GLY A 46 -6.34 -8.59 -5.01
N MET A 47 -5.22 -9.14 -5.49
CA MET A 47 -4.02 -8.39 -5.86
C MET A 47 -3.73 -8.52 -7.35
N GLN A 48 -3.32 -7.41 -7.99
CA GLN A 48 -2.79 -7.44 -9.36
C GLN A 48 -1.27 -7.60 -9.30
N VAL A 49 -0.73 -8.66 -9.90
CA VAL A 49 0.70 -8.99 -9.83
C VAL A 49 1.43 -8.50 -11.08
N PHE A 50 2.53 -7.78 -10.87
CA PHE A 50 3.45 -7.29 -11.87
C PHE A 50 4.84 -7.84 -11.58
N VAL A 51 5.40 -8.60 -12.53
CA VAL A 51 6.78 -9.11 -12.43
C VAL A 51 7.70 -8.18 -13.18
N GLU A 52 8.50 -7.40 -12.46
CA GLU A 52 9.33 -6.35 -13.03
C GLU A 52 10.61 -6.15 -12.19
N GLY A 53 11.78 -6.21 -12.82
CA GLY A 53 13.05 -5.81 -12.19
C GLY A 53 13.20 -4.30 -12.24
N GLU A 54 13.97 -3.84 -13.23
CA GLU A 54 14.23 -2.42 -13.51
C GLU A 54 13.00 -1.67 -14.08
N GLY A 55 12.01 -2.41 -14.61
CA GLY A 55 10.79 -1.86 -15.19
C GLY A 55 9.90 -1.06 -14.23
N LEU A 56 10.11 -1.22 -12.91
CA LEU A 56 9.38 -0.48 -11.88
C LEU A 56 9.50 1.04 -12.08
N VAL A 57 10.67 1.54 -12.47
CA VAL A 57 10.91 2.98 -12.69
C VAL A 57 9.99 3.54 -13.77
N GLY A 58 9.84 2.80 -14.88
CA GLY A 58 8.93 3.18 -15.95
C GLY A 58 7.48 3.13 -15.50
N ARG A 59 7.09 2.08 -14.77
CA ARG A 59 5.70 1.91 -14.31
C ARG A 59 5.27 2.97 -13.31
N LEU A 60 6.17 3.45 -12.45
CA LEU A 60 5.84 4.51 -11.49
C LEU A 60 5.31 5.77 -12.18
N LYS A 61 5.76 6.08 -13.41
CA LYS A 61 5.29 7.23 -14.18
C LYS A 61 3.82 7.16 -14.59
N SER A 62 3.25 5.95 -14.68
CA SER A 62 1.85 5.71 -15.06
C SER A 62 1.05 5.00 -13.97
N ALA A 63 1.65 4.79 -12.79
CA ALA A 63 1.01 4.11 -11.69
C ALA A 63 -0.02 5.03 -11.02
N THR A 64 -1.21 4.48 -10.74
CA THR A 64 -2.28 5.17 -10.01
C THR A 64 -2.28 4.81 -8.51
N ALA A 65 -1.11 4.47 -7.96
CA ALA A 65 -1.01 4.02 -6.59
C ALA A 65 -0.82 5.18 -5.63
N ASP A 66 -1.63 5.25 -4.57
CA ASP A 66 -1.50 6.28 -3.53
C ASP A 66 -0.15 6.23 -2.79
N ARG A 67 0.40 5.03 -2.60
CA ARG A 67 1.64 4.78 -1.84
C ARG A 67 2.38 3.55 -2.37
N LEU A 68 3.69 3.55 -2.22
CA LEU A 68 4.57 2.41 -2.49
C LEU A 68 5.17 1.88 -1.18
N ARG A 69 4.68 0.73 -0.72
CA ARG A 69 5.25 0.00 0.42
C ARG A 69 6.43 -0.84 -0.04
N VAL A 70 7.57 -0.67 0.61
CA VAL A 70 8.78 -1.45 0.33
C VAL A 70 9.31 -2.07 1.61
N PHE A 71 9.99 -3.22 1.50
CA PHE A 71 10.49 -4.00 2.64
C PHE A 71 12.02 -4.07 2.72
N THR A 72 12.69 -3.46 1.76
CA THR A 72 14.13 -3.39 1.62
C THR A 72 14.49 -2.00 1.10
N GLU A 73 15.73 -1.61 1.28
CA GLU A 73 16.22 -0.33 0.75
C GLU A 73 16.07 -0.30 -0.78
N MET A 74 15.49 0.80 -1.29
CA MET A 74 15.26 0.98 -2.71
C MET A 74 16.40 1.75 -3.40
N PRO A 75 16.78 1.35 -4.64
CA PRO A 75 17.74 2.10 -5.44
C PRO A 75 17.32 3.55 -5.66
N ARG A 76 18.30 4.45 -5.80
CA ARG A 76 18.07 5.89 -6.02
C ARG A 76 17.12 6.16 -7.20
N ALA A 77 17.25 5.41 -8.29
CA ALA A 77 16.38 5.57 -9.47
C ALA A 77 14.90 5.36 -9.14
N VAL A 78 14.56 4.37 -8.31
CA VAL A 78 13.18 4.10 -7.87
C VAL A 78 12.67 5.23 -6.98
N ARG A 79 13.51 5.74 -6.08
CA ARG A 79 13.17 6.88 -5.20
C ARG A 79 12.86 8.14 -6.01
N VAL A 80 13.72 8.47 -6.97
CA VAL A 80 13.53 9.63 -7.87
C VAL A 80 12.23 9.46 -8.67
N ALA A 81 12.00 8.29 -9.26
CA ALA A 81 10.79 8.03 -10.02
C ALA A 81 9.50 8.12 -9.18
N ALA A 82 9.55 7.66 -7.92
CA ALA A 82 8.42 7.76 -7.01
C ALA A 82 8.15 9.21 -6.59
N ILE A 83 9.21 10.01 -6.38
CA ILE A 83 9.09 11.45 -6.13
C ILE A 83 8.46 12.16 -7.33
N GLU A 84 8.94 11.88 -8.55
CA GLU A 84 8.39 12.45 -9.79
C GLU A 84 6.92 12.06 -10.01
N ALA A 85 6.54 10.85 -9.60
CA ALA A 85 5.16 10.36 -9.68
C ALA A 85 4.27 10.82 -8.50
N HIS A 86 4.81 11.56 -7.54
CA HIS A 86 4.12 11.94 -6.29
C HIS A 86 3.60 10.74 -5.47
N ILE A 87 4.31 9.60 -5.53
CA ILE A 87 3.98 8.38 -4.79
C ILE A 87 4.91 8.27 -3.58
N PRO A 88 4.42 8.43 -2.34
CA PRO A 88 5.23 8.27 -1.15
C PRO A 88 5.77 6.84 -1.02
N LEU A 89 7.07 6.72 -0.76
CA LEU A 89 7.68 5.46 -0.31
C LEU A 89 7.43 5.28 1.20
N VAL A 90 6.92 4.12 1.58
CA VAL A 90 6.76 3.70 2.97
C VAL A 90 7.76 2.58 3.23
N GLU A 91 8.83 2.91 3.93
CA GLU A 91 10.01 2.07 4.15
C GLU A 91 10.10 1.54 5.58
N GLU A 92 9.23 2.01 6.46
CA GLU A 92 9.22 1.63 7.86
C GLU A 92 9.04 0.11 8.01
N PRO A 93 9.65 -0.56 8.99
CA PRO A 93 9.48 -2.00 9.15
C PRO A 93 8.01 -2.39 9.31
N VAL A 94 7.59 -3.48 8.67
CA VAL A 94 6.22 -4.01 8.88
C VAL A 94 6.10 -4.55 10.30
N VAL A 95 5.09 -4.06 11.02
CA VAL A 95 4.82 -4.41 12.41
C VAL A 95 3.58 -5.29 12.52
N SER A 96 3.57 -6.20 13.49
CA SER A 96 2.39 -7.05 13.78
C SER A 96 1.26 -6.29 14.46
N ASN A 97 1.54 -5.11 15.02
CA ASN A 97 0.53 -4.27 15.63
C ASN A 97 -0.31 -3.58 14.54
N GLY A 98 -1.53 -4.08 14.33
CA GLY A 98 -2.46 -3.55 13.34
C GLY A 98 -2.79 -2.06 13.53
N ARG A 99 -2.77 -1.54 14.77
CA ARG A 99 -3.03 -0.11 15.02
C ARG A 99 -2.00 0.80 14.32
N LEU A 100 -0.77 0.29 14.14
CA LEU A 100 0.31 0.98 13.47
C LEU A 100 0.36 0.64 11.97
N GLU A 101 0.21 -0.62 11.58
CA GLU A 101 0.36 -1.02 10.16
C GLU A 101 -0.87 -0.64 9.31
N LEU A 102 -2.09 -0.78 9.83
CA LEU A 102 -3.31 -0.53 9.04
C LEU A 102 -3.45 0.93 8.56
N ARG A 103 -2.78 1.88 9.25
CA ARG A 103 -2.81 3.31 8.87
C ARG A 103 -2.23 3.58 7.49
N TYR A 104 -1.37 2.69 6.98
CA TYR A 104 -0.76 2.85 5.66
C TYR A 104 -1.74 2.52 4.51
N TYR A 105 -2.91 1.95 4.83
CA TYR A 105 -3.92 1.50 3.88
C TYR A 105 -5.26 2.24 4.02
N LEU A 106 -5.32 3.25 4.90
CA LEU A 106 -6.51 4.04 5.18
C LEU A 106 -6.23 5.52 4.88
N HIS A 107 -7.29 6.23 4.46
CA HIS A 107 -7.28 7.69 4.37
C HIS A 107 -8.03 8.26 5.57
N GLU A 108 -7.40 9.21 6.27
CA GLU A 108 -8.05 9.91 7.37
C GLU A 108 -9.09 10.89 6.82
N GLN A 109 -10.30 10.89 7.39
CA GLN A 109 -11.38 11.78 6.98
C GLN A 109 -12.07 12.37 8.20
N ALA A 110 -12.26 13.69 8.18
CA ALA A 110 -13.10 14.40 9.13
C ALA A 110 -14.38 14.87 8.43
N ILE A 111 -15.54 14.51 8.98
CA ILE A 111 -16.85 14.96 8.49
C ILE A 111 -17.48 15.79 9.61
N SER A 112 -17.76 17.05 9.32
CA SER A 112 -18.45 17.95 10.24
C SER A 112 -19.84 18.22 9.70
N GLU A 113 -20.84 18.07 10.55
CA GLU A 113 -22.24 18.26 10.19
C GLU A 113 -22.91 19.19 11.19
N THR A 114 -23.59 20.20 10.67
CA THR A 114 -24.45 21.07 11.47
C THR A 114 -25.72 20.32 11.87
N THR A 115 -25.81 19.92 13.13
CA THR A 115 -26.98 19.21 13.67
C THR A 115 -28.07 20.13 14.19
N HIS A 116 -27.90 21.45 14.07
CA HIS A 116 -28.86 22.44 14.55
C HIS A 116 -29.51 23.21 13.41
N ARG A 117 -30.77 23.58 13.62
CA ARG A 117 -31.46 24.59 12.81
C ARG A 117 -31.81 25.75 13.73
N TYR A 118 -31.17 26.90 13.52
CA TYR A 118 -31.29 28.08 14.38
C TYR A 118 -31.00 27.81 15.86
N GLY A 119 -29.98 27.00 16.15
CA GLY A 119 -29.56 26.66 17.52
C GLY A 119 -30.33 25.50 18.16
N ASN A 120 -31.46 25.08 17.58
CA ASN A 120 -32.19 23.91 18.05
C ASN A 120 -31.62 22.64 17.41
N VAL A 121 -31.13 21.70 18.23
CA VAL A 121 -30.64 20.40 17.76
C VAL A 121 -31.79 19.63 17.13
N VAL A 122 -31.64 19.27 15.87
CA VAL A 122 -32.61 18.45 15.14
C VAL A 122 -32.10 17.01 15.23
N GLY A 123 -32.82 16.16 15.96
CA GLY A 123 -32.51 14.74 16.01
C GLY A 123 -32.56 14.13 14.61
N LYS A 124 -31.51 13.39 14.21
CA LYS A 124 -31.58 12.55 13.01
C LYS A 124 -32.60 11.44 13.25
N LYS A 125 -33.51 11.23 12.30
CA LYS A 125 -34.36 10.04 12.23
C LYS A 125 -33.54 8.83 11.81
#